data_AF-A0A357M1I6-F1
#
_entry.id   AF-A0A357M1I6-F1
#
_cell.length_a   1.000
_cell.length_b   1.000
_cell.length_c   1.000
_cell.angle_alpha   90.00
_cell.angle_beta   90.00
_cell.angle_gamma   90.00
#
_symmetry.space_group_name_H-M   'P 1'
#
loop_
_entity.id
_entity.type
_entity.pdbx_description
1 polymer ?
#
loop_
_entity_poly.entity_id
_entity_poly.type
_entity_poly.pdbx_seq_one_letter_code
_entity_poly.pdbx_strand_id
1 'polypeptide(L)'
;MSAELPQQTGLNTLDYNVPGLAGDEVRGADGEIKPHWAYLLDSLKSITPEALDERQQKAMRLLRDDGASYNVYTDDINPARIWGLDLVPNIIGSDEWGDIESGLLERAELLNLLLRDLYGPRQLIRTGVIPPEGLFAHRGFLRACHGIKMPGDHELIVHAVDMIRREDGSMLVLSDRTQAPSGMGYALENRTVMSRVFPSLFRDSHVHRLAAFFQQLRAKLISLCPHQSRPRIAVLTPGPRNETYFEHAYLANYLGFYLVQSDDLVVRNGFLWMKSLDGLNRVDVLLRRVDDWFCDPVELRSDSRLGVAGLLDVVRSGNLVVANPLGSGVLENPVLMKYLPAISKALLGRELRLPSVETWWCGERKDREYVLTHLEQLVVKPTFRMTGQFAVSGAHATKEPLAELKARIEAEPMQYIAQPLLPSRYLPTLKDQSLQPRPAILRSYAIAGTGS
;
A
#
# COMPACT_ATOMS: atom_id res chain seq x y z
N MET A 1 -3.55 -28.08 -10.35
CA MET A 1 -3.88 -28.62 -11.69
C MET A 1 -4.71 -27.58 -12.40
N SER A 2 -4.10 -26.89 -13.36
CA SER A 2 -4.75 -25.88 -14.19
C SER A 2 -5.71 -26.58 -15.13
N ALA A 3 -7.00 -26.31 -15.04
CA ALA A 3 -7.94 -26.74 -16.06
C ALA A 3 -7.73 -25.84 -17.29
N GLU A 4 -7.08 -26.38 -18.33
CA GLU A 4 -7.01 -25.74 -19.64
C GLU A 4 -8.40 -25.74 -20.27
N LEU A 5 -8.93 -24.54 -20.54
CA LEU A 5 -10.14 -24.37 -21.33
C LEU A 5 -9.80 -24.56 -22.82
N PRO A 6 -10.74 -25.12 -23.61
CA PRO A 6 -10.47 -25.51 -25.00
C PRO A 6 -10.18 -24.30 -25.90
N GLN A 7 -9.09 -24.38 -26.66
CA GLN A 7 -8.74 -23.44 -27.72
C GLN A 7 -9.80 -23.48 -28.83
N GLN A 8 -10.57 -22.41 -28.99
CA GLN A 8 -11.41 -22.19 -30.17
C GLN A 8 -10.64 -21.38 -31.21
N THR A 9 -10.26 -22.03 -32.31
CA THR A 9 -9.67 -21.39 -33.50
C THR A 9 -10.76 -20.64 -34.28
N GLY A 10 -10.65 -19.31 -34.36
CA GLY A 10 -11.50 -18.46 -35.21
C GLY A 10 -12.16 -17.25 -34.53
N LEU A 11 -12.01 -17.07 -33.21
CA LEU A 11 -12.49 -15.88 -32.49
C LEU A 11 -11.40 -14.80 -32.43
N ASN A 12 -11.78 -13.53 -32.54
CA ASN A 12 -10.91 -12.40 -32.21
C ASN A 12 -10.40 -12.61 -30.77
N THR A 13 -9.10 -12.86 -30.59
CA THR A 13 -8.52 -13.22 -29.28
C THR A 13 -8.60 -12.08 -28.25
N LEU A 14 -8.94 -10.88 -28.70
CA LEU A 14 -9.23 -9.70 -27.89
C LEU A 14 -10.72 -9.53 -27.58
N ASP A 15 -11.57 -10.48 -27.97
CA ASP A 15 -12.95 -10.52 -27.51
C ASP A 15 -13.00 -11.07 -26.08
N TYR A 16 -13.19 -10.18 -25.11
CA TYR A 16 -13.31 -10.55 -23.72
C TYR A 16 -14.67 -11.20 -23.47
N ASN A 17 -14.69 -12.52 -23.63
CA ASN A 17 -15.86 -13.34 -23.38
C ASN A 17 -15.57 -14.29 -22.23
N VAL A 18 -16.10 -13.95 -21.06
CA VAL A 18 -15.99 -14.77 -19.86
C VAL A 18 -17.41 -15.03 -19.35
N PRO A 19 -18.17 -15.95 -20.00
CA PRO A 19 -19.55 -16.22 -19.61
C PRO A 19 -19.60 -16.79 -18.19
N GLY A 20 -20.41 -16.19 -17.32
CA GLY A 20 -20.80 -16.81 -16.05
C GLY A 20 -19.78 -16.71 -14.91
N LEU A 21 -18.71 -15.91 -15.03
CA LEU A 21 -17.90 -15.57 -13.86
C LEU A 21 -18.61 -14.50 -13.04
N ALA A 22 -19.17 -14.90 -11.89
CA ALA A 22 -19.64 -13.95 -10.89
C ALA A 22 -18.50 -13.01 -10.49
N GLY A 23 -18.76 -11.70 -10.47
CA GLY A 23 -17.75 -10.71 -10.10
C GLY A 23 -16.79 -10.30 -11.23
N ASP A 24 -17.24 -10.27 -12.49
CA ASP A 24 -16.48 -9.61 -13.57
C ASP A 24 -16.50 -8.07 -13.42
N GLU A 25 -15.40 -7.38 -13.73
CA GLU A 25 -15.34 -5.92 -13.69
C GLU A 25 -15.87 -5.26 -14.97
N VAL A 26 -15.89 -5.98 -16.08
CA VAL A 26 -16.25 -5.46 -17.39
C VAL A 26 -17.73 -5.64 -17.68
N ARG A 27 -18.32 -6.74 -17.22
CA ARG A 27 -19.74 -7.07 -17.40
C ARG A 27 -20.57 -6.79 -16.15
N GLY A 28 -21.80 -6.32 -16.36
CA GLY A 28 -22.82 -6.16 -15.33
C GLY A 28 -23.40 -7.49 -14.88
N ALA A 29 -24.29 -7.46 -13.89
CA ALA A 29 -25.02 -8.65 -13.41
C ALA A 29 -25.97 -9.22 -14.48
N ASP A 30 -26.37 -8.40 -15.44
CA ASP A 30 -27.14 -8.75 -16.64
C ASP A 30 -26.29 -9.40 -17.74
N GLY A 31 -24.96 -9.44 -17.57
CA GLY A 31 -24.01 -9.96 -18.55
C GLY A 31 -23.60 -8.95 -19.63
N GLU A 32 -24.17 -7.75 -19.63
CA GLU A 32 -23.86 -6.68 -20.60
C GLU A 32 -22.56 -5.95 -20.23
N ILE A 33 -21.85 -5.43 -21.24
CA ILE A 33 -20.62 -4.67 -21.00
C ILE A 33 -20.98 -3.33 -20.34
N LYS A 34 -20.33 -3.00 -19.22
CA LYS A 34 -20.51 -1.72 -18.53
C LYS A 34 -20.14 -0.57 -19.47
N PRO A 35 -20.91 0.53 -19.52
CA PRO A 35 -20.70 1.61 -20.51
C PRO A 35 -19.28 2.19 -20.55
N HIS A 36 -18.62 2.33 -19.39
CA HIS A 36 -17.26 2.88 -19.32
C HIS A 36 -16.17 1.95 -19.86
N TRP A 37 -16.45 0.66 -20.07
CA TRP A 37 -15.53 -0.30 -20.67
C TRP A 37 -15.67 -0.42 -22.19
N ALA A 38 -16.83 -0.04 -22.76
CA ALA A 38 -17.15 -0.24 -24.17
C ALA A 38 -16.10 0.38 -25.10
N TYR A 39 -15.77 1.67 -24.90
CA TYR A 39 -14.79 2.37 -25.72
C TYR A 39 -13.39 1.72 -25.69
N LEU A 40 -12.94 1.26 -24.51
CA LEU A 40 -11.65 0.57 -24.39
C LEU A 40 -11.66 -0.76 -25.14
N LEU A 41 -12.69 -1.59 -24.93
CA LEU A 41 -12.77 -2.90 -25.57
C LEU A 41 -12.87 -2.77 -27.09
N ASP A 42 -13.66 -1.83 -27.61
CA ASP A 42 -13.78 -1.58 -29.05
C ASP A 42 -12.45 -1.07 -29.63
N SER A 43 -11.77 -0.18 -28.89
CA SER A 43 -10.43 0.28 -29.25
C SER A 43 -9.43 -0.86 -29.29
N LEU A 44 -9.45 -1.77 -28.31
CA LEU A 44 -8.57 -2.94 -28.29
C LEU A 44 -8.85 -3.90 -29.45
N LYS A 45 -10.12 -4.18 -29.76
CA LYS A 45 -10.55 -5.02 -30.88
C LYS A 45 -10.09 -4.51 -32.25
N SER A 46 -9.89 -3.19 -32.37
CA SER A 46 -9.42 -2.55 -33.61
C SER A 46 -7.91 -2.67 -33.85
N ILE A 47 -7.14 -3.13 -32.86
CA ILE A 47 -5.68 -3.23 -32.95
C ILE A 47 -5.30 -4.62 -33.47
N THR A 48 -4.40 -4.68 -34.46
CA THR A 48 -3.88 -5.97 -34.94
C THR A 48 -2.92 -6.59 -33.91
N PRO A 49 -2.77 -7.92 -33.87
CA PRO A 49 -1.83 -8.58 -32.97
C PRO A 49 -0.40 -8.05 -33.07
N GLU A 50 0.06 -7.73 -34.28
CA GLU A 50 1.40 -7.17 -34.53
C GLU A 50 1.55 -5.78 -33.91
N ALA A 51 0.56 -4.90 -34.11
CA ALA A 51 0.57 -3.56 -33.54
C ALA A 51 0.47 -3.59 -32.00
N LEU A 52 -0.21 -4.59 -31.44
CA LEU A 52 -0.27 -4.80 -29.99
C LEU A 52 1.08 -5.27 -29.43
N ASP A 53 1.76 -6.20 -30.11
CA ASP A 53 3.10 -6.65 -29.75
C ASP A 53 4.12 -5.50 -29.83
N GLU A 54 4.09 -4.69 -30.89
CA GLU A 54 4.92 -3.49 -31.01
C GLU A 54 4.72 -2.53 -29.82
N ARG A 55 3.46 -2.34 -29.40
CA ARG A 55 3.11 -1.52 -28.24
C ARG A 55 3.62 -2.12 -26.94
N GLN A 56 3.55 -3.44 -26.78
CA GLN A 56 4.08 -4.15 -25.61
C GLN A 56 5.61 -4.02 -25.54
N GLN A 57 6.31 -4.24 -26.65
CA GLN A 57 7.75 -4.04 -26.75
C GLN A 57 8.16 -2.58 -26.50
N LYS A 58 7.36 -1.62 -26.96
CA LYS A 58 7.58 -0.20 -26.68
C LYS A 58 7.42 0.11 -25.19
N ALA A 59 6.38 -0.42 -24.54
CA ALA A 59 6.16 -0.26 -23.10
C ALA A 59 7.32 -0.84 -22.29
N MET A 60 7.77 -2.05 -22.62
CA MET A 60 8.92 -2.70 -21.97
C MET A 60 10.22 -1.91 -22.15
N ARG A 61 10.45 -1.35 -23.36
CA ARG A 61 11.61 -0.49 -23.62
C ARG A 61 11.59 0.77 -22.76
N LEU A 62 10.44 1.47 -22.70
CA LEU A 62 10.29 2.67 -21.87
C LEU A 62 10.55 2.36 -20.39
N LEU A 63 9.91 1.31 -19.84
CA LEU A 63 10.13 0.89 -18.45
C LEU A 63 11.61 0.56 -18.18
N ARG A 64 12.28 -0.10 -19.12
CA ARG A 64 13.70 -0.43 -18.98
C ARG A 64 14.59 0.81 -18.99
N ASP A 65 14.34 1.72 -19.93
CA ASP A 65 15.14 2.94 -20.10
C ASP A 65 14.95 3.91 -18.92
N ASP A 66 13.74 3.95 -18.34
CA ASP A 66 13.43 4.71 -17.13
C ASP A 66 13.89 3.97 -15.84
N GLY A 67 14.34 2.71 -15.94
CA GLY A 67 14.90 1.92 -14.84
C GLY A 67 13.87 1.24 -13.94
N ALA A 68 12.61 1.15 -14.39
CA ALA A 68 11.47 0.57 -13.67
C ALA A 68 11.63 -0.95 -13.47
N SER A 69 12.32 -1.29 -12.39
CA SER A 69 12.61 -2.67 -11.98
C SER A 69 11.97 -3.00 -10.63
N TYR A 70 11.67 -4.28 -10.41
CA TYR A 70 11.29 -4.81 -9.11
C TYR A 70 12.23 -5.97 -8.75
N ASN A 71 13.09 -5.77 -7.76
CA ASN A 71 14.09 -6.76 -7.37
C ASN A 71 13.49 -7.76 -6.38
N VAL A 72 12.81 -8.81 -6.88
CA VAL A 72 12.39 -9.95 -6.03
C VAL A 72 13.63 -10.77 -5.68
N TYR A 73 14.02 -10.80 -4.41
CA TYR A 73 15.07 -11.70 -3.92
C TYR A 73 14.46 -13.07 -3.61
N THR A 74 14.65 -14.02 -4.51
CA THR A 74 14.65 -15.46 -4.22
C THR A 74 16.09 -15.97 -4.32
N ASP A 75 16.46 -17.03 -3.59
CA ASP A 75 17.83 -17.57 -3.52
C ASP A 75 18.44 -18.01 -4.86
N ASP A 76 17.64 -18.04 -5.93
CA ASP A 76 18.15 -18.10 -7.30
C ASP A 76 18.42 -16.70 -7.83
N ILE A 77 19.69 -16.43 -8.16
CA ILE A 77 20.19 -15.25 -8.86
C ILE A 77 19.38 -15.04 -10.14
N ASN A 78 18.27 -14.31 -10.04
CA ASN A 78 17.48 -13.89 -11.19
C ASN A 78 17.74 -12.40 -11.37
N PRO A 79 18.26 -11.96 -12.53
CA PRO A 79 18.42 -10.54 -12.81
C PRO A 79 17.08 -9.83 -12.61
N ALA A 80 17.12 -8.63 -12.01
CA ALA A 80 16.00 -7.73 -11.75
C ALA A 80 14.77 -8.05 -12.63
N ARG A 81 13.71 -8.63 -12.04
CA ARG A 81 12.48 -8.86 -12.80
C ARG A 81 11.94 -7.49 -13.18
N ILE A 82 11.88 -7.22 -14.49
CA ILE A 82 11.27 -6.00 -15.01
C ILE A 82 9.83 -5.96 -14.50
N TRP A 83 9.41 -4.80 -13.98
CA TRP A 83 8.04 -4.61 -13.54
C TRP A 83 7.08 -4.93 -14.69
N GLY A 84 6.21 -5.92 -14.49
CA GLY A 84 5.26 -6.36 -15.50
C GLY A 84 4.10 -5.38 -15.61
N LEU A 85 4.10 -4.55 -16.66
CA LEU A 85 2.99 -3.67 -16.98
C LEU A 85 2.04 -4.34 -17.98
N ASP A 86 0.81 -4.58 -17.55
CA ASP A 86 -0.28 -4.96 -18.45
C ASP A 86 -0.76 -3.73 -19.24
N LEU A 87 -1.06 -3.93 -20.53
CA LEU A 87 -1.50 -2.87 -21.43
C LEU A 87 -3.02 -2.59 -21.34
N VAL A 88 -3.78 -3.41 -20.64
CA VAL A 88 -5.21 -3.26 -20.43
C VAL A 88 -5.41 -2.50 -19.12
N PRO A 89 -5.81 -1.22 -19.16
CA PRO A 89 -6.00 -0.44 -17.95
C PRO A 89 -7.26 -0.91 -17.21
N ASN A 90 -7.21 -0.86 -15.88
CA ASN A 90 -8.42 -0.94 -15.05
C ASN A 90 -9.15 0.41 -15.10
N ILE A 91 -10.41 0.41 -15.55
CA ILE A 91 -11.23 1.62 -15.65
C ILE A 91 -12.17 1.69 -14.45
N ILE A 92 -12.19 2.85 -13.79
CA ILE A 92 -13.12 3.20 -12.71
C ILE A 92 -13.85 4.47 -13.13
N GLY A 93 -15.18 4.47 -13.04
CA GLY A 93 -16.00 5.65 -13.38
C GLY A 93 -15.73 6.82 -12.42
N SER A 94 -15.93 8.06 -12.89
CA SER A 94 -15.64 9.25 -12.05
C SER A 94 -16.57 9.35 -10.83
N ASP A 95 -17.86 9.05 -10.99
CA ASP A 95 -18.82 9.09 -9.87
C ASP A 95 -18.46 8.03 -8.82
N GLU A 96 -18.15 6.82 -9.28
CA GLU A 96 -17.72 5.73 -8.42
C GLU A 96 -16.41 6.05 -7.70
N TRP A 97 -15.44 6.64 -8.40
CA TRP A 97 -14.20 7.10 -7.78
C TRP A 97 -14.45 8.19 -6.75
N GLY A 98 -15.42 9.10 -6.96
CA GLY A 98 -15.79 10.13 -5.99
C GLY A 98 -16.28 9.55 -4.66
N ASP A 99 -17.07 8.47 -4.70
CA ASP A 99 -17.51 7.76 -3.50
C ASP A 99 -16.33 7.06 -2.78
N ILE A 100 -15.46 6.40 -3.55
CA ILE A 100 -14.24 5.76 -3.04
C ILE A 100 -13.33 6.81 -2.39
N GLU A 101 -13.05 7.90 -3.08
CA GLU A 101 -12.22 9.01 -2.61
C GLU A 101 -12.75 9.59 -1.30
N SER A 102 -14.06 9.85 -1.21
CA SER A 102 -14.71 10.35 0.00
C SER A 102 -14.56 9.40 1.19
N GLY A 103 -14.58 8.09 0.94
CA GLY A 103 -14.33 7.07 1.95
C GLY A 103 -12.86 6.95 2.35
N LEU A 104 -11.94 7.11 1.39
CA LEU A 104 -10.49 7.09 1.63
C LEU A 104 -10.05 8.28 2.48
N LEU A 105 -10.56 9.48 2.21
CA LEU A 105 -10.28 10.69 3.00
C LEU A 105 -10.73 10.54 4.44
N GLU A 106 -11.95 10.03 4.65
CA GLU A 106 -12.49 9.74 5.98
C GLU A 106 -11.65 8.69 6.73
N ARG A 107 -11.23 7.63 6.03
CA ARG A 107 -10.40 6.58 6.62
C ARG A 107 -9.01 7.11 6.99
N ALA A 108 -8.40 7.94 6.15
CA ALA A 108 -7.11 8.56 6.43
C ALA A 108 -7.20 9.46 7.68
N GLU A 109 -8.28 10.23 7.82
CA GLU A 109 -8.50 11.06 9.01
C GLU A 109 -8.75 10.22 10.27
N LEU A 110 -9.51 9.12 10.17
CA LEU A 110 -9.65 8.19 11.29
C LEU A 110 -8.29 7.67 11.76
N LEU A 111 -7.43 7.25 10.82
CA LEU A 111 -6.11 6.72 11.16
C LEU A 111 -5.15 7.79 11.69
N ASN A 112 -5.28 9.04 11.24
CA ASN A 112 -4.57 10.19 11.81
C ASN A 112 -4.98 10.41 13.27
N LEU A 113 -6.27 10.46 13.58
CA LEU A 113 -6.79 10.59 14.95
C LEU A 113 -6.39 9.38 15.82
N LEU A 114 -6.44 8.17 15.27
CA LEU A 114 -6.00 6.96 15.97
C LEU A 114 -4.51 7.03 16.31
N LEU A 115 -3.64 7.48 15.40
CA LEU A 115 -2.22 7.64 15.66
C LEU A 115 -1.97 8.54 16.87
N ARG A 116 -2.64 9.70 16.86
CA ARG A 116 -2.57 10.73 17.90
C ARG A 116 -3.07 10.19 19.24
N ASP A 117 -4.13 9.37 19.25
CA ASP A 117 -4.62 8.73 20.47
C ASP A 117 -3.61 7.71 21.01
N LEU A 118 -3.14 6.77 20.17
CA LEU A 118 -2.27 5.67 20.58
C LEU A 118 -0.92 6.15 21.14
N TYR A 119 -0.34 7.20 20.55
CA TYR A 119 0.90 7.81 21.03
C TYR A 119 0.71 8.99 21.98
N GLY A 120 -0.52 9.39 22.25
CA GLY A 120 -0.87 10.48 23.16
C GLY A 120 -1.73 9.99 24.34
N PRO A 121 -2.99 10.46 24.46
CA PRO A 121 -3.83 10.24 25.64
C PRO A 121 -4.29 8.79 25.82
N ARG A 122 -4.34 7.98 24.76
CA ARG A 122 -4.79 6.57 24.75
C ARG A 122 -6.21 6.40 25.31
N GLN A 123 -7.12 7.29 24.92
CA GLN A 123 -8.52 7.25 25.34
C GLN A 123 -9.19 5.95 24.91
N LEU A 124 -8.92 5.46 23.69
CA LEU A 124 -9.54 4.24 23.17
C LEU A 124 -9.17 3.00 23.99
N ILE A 125 -7.99 2.98 24.61
CA ILE A 125 -7.58 1.93 25.55
C ILE A 125 -8.27 2.15 26.91
N ARG A 126 -8.29 3.39 27.42
CA ARG A 126 -8.87 3.72 28.73
C ARG A 126 -10.38 3.48 28.81
N THR A 127 -11.11 3.69 27.71
CA THR A 127 -12.55 3.46 27.62
C THR A 127 -12.91 2.03 27.18
N GLY A 128 -11.91 1.18 26.95
CA GLY A 128 -12.12 -0.22 26.57
C GLY A 128 -12.57 -0.45 25.12
N VAL A 129 -12.41 0.53 24.23
CA VAL A 129 -12.70 0.37 22.79
C VAL A 129 -11.68 -0.56 22.14
N ILE A 130 -10.41 -0.45 22.54
CA ILE A 130 -9.32 -1.34 22.14
C ILE A 130 -8.79 -2.03 23.41
N PRO A 131 -8.64 -3.36 23.44
CA PRO A 131 -8.02 -4.03 24.58
C PRO A 131 -6.53 -3.65 24.68
N PRO A 132 -5.98 -3.45 25.90
CA PRO A 132 -4.57 -3.11 26.10
C PRO A 132 -3.60 -4.05 25.38
N GLU A 133 -3.90 -5.35 25.36
CA GLU A 133 -3.09 -6.39 24.72
C GLU A 133 -3.01 -6.19 23.20
N GLY A 134 -4.07 -5.67 22.57
CA GLY A 134 -4.11 -5.39 21.14
C GLY A 134 -3.09 -4.32 20.70
N LEU A 135 -2.66 -3.46 21.62
CA LEU A 135 -1.63 -2.43 21.39
C LEU A 135 -0.28 -2.83 21.99
N PHE A 136 -0.23 -3.10 23.30
CA PHE A 136 1.03 -3.20 24.03
C PHE A 136 1.79 -4.51 23.79
N ALA A 137 1.11 -5.57 23.34
CA ALA A 137 1.76 -6.81 22.91
C ALA A 137 2.20 -6.76 21.43
N HIS A 138 1.74 -5.77 20.67
CA HIS A 138 2.08 -5.65 19.26
C HIS A 138 3.49 -5.08 19.08
N ARG A 139 4.34 -5.78 18.33
CA ARG A 139 5.76 -5.41 18.14
C ARG A 139 5.97 -4.13 17.33
N GLY A 140 4.97 -3.73 16.54
CA GLY A 140 4.98 -2.44 15.83
C GLY A 140 4.70 -1.23 16.73
N PHE A 141 4.29 -1.40 17.99
CA PHE A 141 4.10 -0.28 18.91
C PHE A 141 5.44 0.17 19.52
N LEU A 142 6.00 1.24 18.99
CA LEU A 142 7.28 1.79 19.44
C LEU A 142 7.12 2.74 20.61
N ARG A 143 7.32 2.25 21.85
CA ARG A 143 7.18 3.08 23.07
C ARG A 143 8.00 4.38 23.03
N ALA A 144 9.16 4.34 22.40
CA ALA A 144 10.04 5.50 22.25
C ALA A 144 9.43 6.63 21.39
N CYS A 145 8.39 6.35 20.59
CA CYS A 145 7.68 7.36 19.80
C CYS A 145 6.59 8.11 20.58
N HIS A 146 6.40 7.82 21.87
CA HIS A 146 5.39 8.50 22.69
C HIS A 146 5.61 10.03 22.72
N GLY A 147 4.54 10.78 22.44
CA GLY A 147 4.55 12.24 22.49
C GLY A 147 5.25 12.95 21.32
N ILE A 148 5.74 12.21 20.31
CA ILE A 148 6.16 12.82 19.04
C ILE A 148 4.96 13.52 18.42
N LYS A 149 5.15 14.75 17.98
CA LYS A 149 4.14 15.54 17.28
C LYS A 149 4.73 16.12 16.02
N MET A 150 3.94 16.17 14.96
CA MET A 150 4.29 16.91 13.76
C MET A 150 3.60 18.27 13.72
N PRO A 151 4.18 19.26 13.02
CA PRO A 151 3.50 20.54 12.80
C PRO A 151 2.19 20.38 12.02
N GLY A 152 1.12 21.02 12.52
CA GLY A 152 -0.22 21.02 11.92
C GLY A 152 -1.15 19.94 12.47
N ASP A 153 -2.29 19.76 11.80
CA ASP A 153 -3.37 18.87 12.28
C ASP A 153 -3.18 17.40 11.86
N HIS A 154 -2.37 17.18 10.83
CA HIS A 154 -2.15 15.86 10.23
C HIS A 154 -0.75 15.33 10.54
N GLU A 155 -0.67 14.29 11.36
CA GLU A 155 0.57 13.54 11.64
C GLU A 155 0.80 12.47 10.57
N LEU A 156 -0.26 11.81 10.10
CA LEU A 156 -0.17 10.84 9.01
C LEU A 156 -0.20 11.56 7.65
N ILE A 157 0.92 11.56 6.91
CA ILE A 157 1.04 12.30 5.64
C ILE A 157 0.64 11.48 4.43
N VAL A 158 1.03 10.21 4.39
CA VAL A 158 0.77 9.29 3.29
C VAL A 158 0.06 8.07 3.85
N HIS A 159 -1.06 7.69 3.27
CA HIS A 159 -1.78 6.48 3.63
C HIS A 159 -2.11 5.72 2.36
N ALA A 160 -1.78 4.43 2.32
CA ALA A 160 -2.24 3.58 1.22
C ALA A 160 -3.26 2.56 1.71
N VAL A 161 -4.26 2.31 0.87
CA VAL A 161 -5.37 1.40 1.17
C VAL A 161 -5.44 0.35 0.10
N ASP A 162 -5.27 -0.90 0.50
CA ASP A 162 -5.51 -2.07 -0.35
C ASP A 162 -6.99 -2.42 -0.28
N MET A 163 -7.66 -2.48 -1.42
CA MET A 163 -9.08 -2.76 -1.52
C MET A 163 -9.35 -3.81 -2.58
N ILE A 164 -10.45 -4.54 -2.40
CA ILE A 164 -11.05 -5.36 -3.45
C ILE A 164 -12.49 -4.93 -3.66
N ARG A 165 -13.00 -5.20 -4.85
CA ARG A 165 -14.42 -5.11 -5.11
C ARG A 165 -15.11 -6.41 -4.71
N ARG A 166 -16.26 -6.30 -4.06
CA ARG A 166 -17.13 -7.45 -3.73
C ARG A 166 -18.05 -7.79 -4.89
N GLU A 167 -18.72 -8.93 -4.82
CA GLU A 167 -19.71 -9.37 -5.82
C GLU A 167 -20.89 -8.40 -5.98
N ASP A 168 -21.23 -7.63 -4.94
CA ASP A 168 -22.27 -6.58 -4.99
C ASP A 168 -21.79 -5.25 -5.62
N GLY A 169 -20.49 -5.13 -5.93
CA GLY A 169 -19.89 -3.95 -6.53
C GLY A 169 -19.29 -2.96 -5.54
N SER A 170 -19.58 -3.13 -4.24
CA SER A 170 -19.01 -2.31 -3.17
C SER A 170 -17.52 -2.58 -2.97
N MET A 171 -16.80 -1.56 -2.49
CA MET A 171 -15.39 -1.68 -2.15
C MET A 171 -15.21 -2.14 -0.70
N LEU A 172 -14.28 -3.07 -0.50
CA LEU A 172 -13.92 -3.62 0.80
C LEU A 172 -12.42 -3.42 1.04
N VAL A 173 -12.07 -2.81 2.17
CA VAL A 173 -10.67 -2.59 2.56
C VAL A 173 -10.06 -3.88 3.11
N LEU A 174 -8.93 -4.30 2.52
CA LEU A 174 -8.13 -5.44 2.95
C LEU A 174 -7.01 -5.06 3.91
N SER A 175 -6.32 -3.94 3.65
CA SER A 175 -5.24 -3.46 4.50
C SER A 175 -4.91 -1.98 4.35
N ASP A 176 -4.42 -1.41 5.44
CA ASP A 176 -3.86 -0.06 5.50
C ASP A 176 -2.34 -0.12 5.58
N ARG A 177 -1.68 0.81 4.89
CA ARG A 177 -0.24 1.01 4.91
C ARG A 177 0.09 2.44 5.28
N THR A 178 0.82 2.61 6.37
CA THR A 178 1.06 3.90 7.03
C THR A 178 2.53 4.09 7.39
N GLN A 179 3.41 3.11 7.18
CA GLN A 179 4.85 3.31 7.36
C GLN A 179 5.46 4.05 6.17
N ALA A 180 5.89 3.27 5.17
CA ALA A 180 6.51 3.72 3.95
C ALA A 180 5.82 3.02 2.76
N PRO A 181 4.52 3.29 2.52
CA PRO A 181 3.76 2.57 1.51
C PRO A 181 4.37 2.72 0.12
N SER A 182 4.61 1.59 -0.55
CA SER A 182 5.13 1.54 -1.93
C SER A 182 4.03 1.41 -2.97
N GLY A 183 4.35 1.84 -4.21
CA GLY A 183 3.56 1.67 -5.42
C GLY A 183 3.11 2.98 -6.11
N MET A 184 3.22 4.14 -5.44
CA MET A 184 2.81 5.43 -6.04
C MET A 184 3.70 5.86 -7.21
N GLY A 185 5.01 5.56 -7.14
CA GLY A 185 5.94 5.83 -8.24
C GLY A 185 5.68 4.91 -9.41
N TYR A 186 5.39 3.63 -9.14
CA TYR A 186 4.96 2.68 -10.17
C TYR A 186 3.63 3.12 -10.83
N ALA A 187 2.66 3.63 -10.06
CA ALA A 187 1.40 4.13 -10.62
C ALA A 187 1.62 5.34 -11.56
N LEU A 188 2.51 6.26 -11.17
CA LEU A 188 2.88 7.41 -12.00
C LEU A 188 3.66 6.98 -13.26
N GLU A 189 4.56 6.01 -13.13
CA GLU A 189 5.34 5.51 -14.25
C GLU A 189 4.46 4.73 -15.23
N ASN A 190 3.62 3.82 -14.74
CA ASN A 190 2.61 3.12 -15.54
C ASN A 190 1.75 4.14 -16.32
N ARG A 191 1.31 5.22 -15.66
CA ARG A 191 0.52 6.27 -16.32
C ARG A 191 1.30 6.97 -17.44
N THR A 192 2.58 7.26 -17.21
CA THR A 192 3.47 7.91 -18.16
C THR A 192 3.71 7.02 -19.38
N VAL A 193 4.09 5.77 -19.18
CA VAL A 193 4.31 4.77 -20.25
C VAL A 193 3.04 4.56 -21.06
N MET A 194 1.91 4.31 -20.39
CA MET A 194 0.64 4.04 -21.05
C MET A 194 0.16 5.22 -21.91
N SER A 195 0.39 6.46 -21.48
CA SER A 195 0.06 7.65 -22.28
C SER A 195 0.89 7.77 -23.57
N ARG A 196 2.11 7.20 -23.60
CA ARG A 196 3.00 7.17 -24.78
C ARG A 196 2.72 5.98 -25.70
N VAL A 197 2.17 4.90 -25.16
CA VAL A 197 1.85 3.66 -25.89
C VAL A 197 0.45 3.74 -26.50
N PHE A 198 -0.52 4.33 -25.80
CA PHE A 198 -1.91 4.52 -26.26
C PHE A 198 -2.37 5.99 -26.16
N PRO A 199 -1.78 6.92 -26.93
CA PRO A 199 -2.07 8.35 -26.79
C PRO A 199 -3.53 8.73 -27.08
N SER A 200 -4.18 8.10 -28.07
CA SER A 200 -5.60 8.37 -28.40
C SER A 200 -6.53 7.84 -27.32
N LEU A 201 -6.32 6.58 -26.89
CA LEU A 201 -7.11 5.96 -25.81
C LEU A 201 -7.12 6.82 -24.54
N PHE A 202 -5.96 7.35 -24.15
CA PHE A 202 -5.84 8.20 -22.95
C PHE A 202 -6.54 9.55 -23.09
N ARG A 203 -6.48 10.14 -24.28
CA ARG A 203 -7.09 11.43 -24.58
C ARG A 203 -8.61 11.31 -24.59
N ASP A 204 -9.12 10.32 -25.29
CA ASP A 204 -10.55 10.15 -25.56
C ASP A 204 -11.28 9.53 -24.35
N SER A 205 -10.57 8.80 -23.48
CA SER A 205 -11.13 8.31 -22.20
C SER A 205 -11.11 9.36 -21.07
N HIS A 206 -10.65 10.60 -21.34
CA HIS A 206 -10.59 11.69 -20.35
C HIS A 206 -9.91 11.31 -19.02
N VAL A 207 -8.78 10.60 -19.09
CA VAL A 207 -8.10 10.06 -17.90
C VAL A 207 -7.61 11.18 -16.96
N HIS A 208 -7.99 11.11 -15.68
CA HIS A 208 -7.55 12.04 -14.64
C HIS A 208 -6.03 12.06 -14.46
N ARG A 209 -5.43 13.25 -14.35
CA ARG A 209 -3.97 13.39 -14.22
C ARG A 209 -3.50 13.18 -12.78
N LEU A 210 -2.42 12.42 -12.58
CA LEU A 210 -1.83 12.18 -11.26
C LEU A 210 -0.93 13.33 -10.76
N ALA A 211 -0.56 14.29 -11.63
CA ALA A 211 0.38 15.36 -11.27
C ALA A 211 -0.09 16.21 -10.07
N ALA A 212 -1.39 16.46 -9.95
CA ALA A 212 -1.96 17.26 -8.85
C ALA A 212 -1.71 16.61 -7.48
N PHE A 213 -1.81 15.28 -7.38
CA PHE A 213 -1.51 14.53 -6.17
C PHE A 213 -0.06 14.77 -5.70
N PHE A 214 0.91 14.65 -6.60
CA PHE A 214 2.32 14.84 -6.24
C PHE A 214 2.67 16.32 -5.96
N GLN A 215 2.00 17.26 -6.64
CA GLN A 215 2.12 18.69 -6.32
C GLN A 215 1.64 18.98 -4.90
N GLN A 216 0.51 18.38 -4.48
CA GLN A 216 -0.01 18.50 -3.13
C GLN A 216 0.92 17.82 -2.10
N LEU A 217 1.45 16.63 -2.39
CA LEU A 217 2.43 15.96 -1.52
C LEU A 217 3.66 16.84 -1.31
N ARG A 218 4.21 17.41 -2.39
CA ARG A 218 5.34 18.34 -2.33
C ARG A 218 5.01 19.56 -1.48
N ALA A 219 3.85 20.19 -1.72
CA ALA A 219 3.40 21.34 -0.95
C ALA A 219 3.22 21.01 0.54
N LYS A 220 2.66 19.83 0.85
CA LYS A 220 2.50 19.36 2.22
C LYS A 220 3.84 19.21 2.92
N LEU A 221 4.80 18.52 2.30
CA LEU A 221 6.13 18.33 2.89
C LEU A 221 6.85 19.65 3.14
N ILE A 222 6.71 20.64 2.25
CA ILE A 222 7.24 22.00 2.46
C ILE A 222 6.55 22.68 3.66
N SER A 223 5.23 22.53 3.79
CA SER A 223 4.44 23.17 4.87
C SER A 223 4.79 22.66 6.27
N LEU A 224 5.43 21.50 6.40
CA LEU A 224 5.85 20.92 7.68
C LEU A 224 7.00 21.70 8.36
N CYS A 225 7.58 22.70 7.68
CA CYS A 225 8.60 23.58 8.25
C CYS A 225 8.17 25.06 8.14
N PRO A 226 7.15 25.51 8.90
CA PRO A 226 6.56 26.84 8.73
C PRO A 226 7.54 27.99 9.03
N HIS A 227 8.58 27.75 9.82
CA HIS A 227 9.58 28.75 10.19
C HIS A 227 10.75 28.86 9.20
N GLN A 228 10.74 28.08 8.12
CA GLN A 228 11.81 28.09 7.12
C GLN A 228 11.27 28.42 5.74
N SER A 229 11.86 29.43 5.09
CA SER A 229 11.44 29.85 3.74
C SER A 229 11.79 28.83 2.65
N ARG A 230 12.81 27.99 2.87
CA ARG A 230 13.28 26.95 1.93
C ARG A 230 13.76 25.72 2.73
N PRO A 231 12.85 24.88 3.23
CA PRO A 231 13.24 23.70 3.99
C PRO A 231 13.99 22.72 3.08
N ARG A 232 15.01 22.05 3.64
CA ARG A 232 15.71 20.99 2.93
C ARG A 232 15.02 19.66 3.17
N ILE A 233 14.48 19.10 2.09
CA ILE A 233 13.72 17.85 2.10
C ILE A 233 14.55 16.76 1.43
N ALA A 234 14.65 15.60 2.08
CA ALA A 234 15.34 14.43 1.55
C ALA A 234 14.45 13.18 1.63
N VAL A 235 14.67 12.23 0.72
CA VAL A 235 14.04 10.92 0.68
C VAL A 235 15.05 9.90 1.21
N LEU A 236 14.79 9.35 2.40
CA LEU A 236 15.64 8.29 2.97
C LEU A 236 15.30 6.96 2.31
N THR A 237 16.29 6.33 1.68
CA THR A 237 16.15 5.01 1.05
C THR A 237 17.04 3.96 1.73
N PRO A 238 16.58 2.70 1.85
CA PRO A 238 17.44 1.57 2.27
C PRO A 238 18.54 1.24 1.25
N GLY A 239 18.49 1.83 0.05
CA GLY A 239 19.50 1.71 -0.99
C GLY A 239 19.14 0.72 -2.11
N PRO A 240 20.05 0.52 -3.08
CA PRO A 240 19.77 -0.20 -4.34
C PRO A 240 19.35 -1.67 -4.19
N ARG A 241 19.65 -2.27 -3.03
CA ARG A 241 19.29 -3.68 -2.72
C ARG A 241 17.84 -3.84 -2.25
N ASN A 242 17.06 -2.77 -2.17
CA ASN A 242 15.64 -2.85 -1.84
C ASN A 242 14.80 -3.07 -3.11
N GLU A 243 13.78 -3.92 -3.00
CA GLU A 243 12.89 -4.30 -4.10
C GLU A 243 12.20 -3.10 -4.78
N THR A 244 11.96 -2.02 -4.03
CA THR A 244 11.26 -0.81 -4.49
C THR A 244 12.19 0.41 -4.66
N TYR A 245 13.51 0.20 -4.75
CA TYR A 245 14.48 1.29 -4.88
C TYR A 245 14.21 2.21 -6.08
N PHE A 246 13.78 1.64 -7.21
CA PHE A 246 13.39 2.41 -8.40
C PHE A 246 12.40 3.51 -8.04
N GLU A 247 11.31 3.17 -7.34
CA GLU A 247 10.30 4.13 -6.94
C GLU A 247 10.88 5.23 -6.05
N HIS A 248 11.81 4.90 -5.15
CA HIS A 248 12.41 5.90 -4.26
C HIS A 248 13.18 6.94 -5.05
N ALA A 249 14.01 6.50 -6.01
CA ALA A 249 14.78 7.38 -6.88
C ALA A 249 13.86 8.19 -7.81
N TYR A 250 12.85 7.53 -8.38
CA TYR A 250 11.87 8.16 -9.26
C TYR A 250 11.09 9.27 -8.56
N LEU A 251 10.57 9.00 -7.36
CA LEU A 251 9.83 9.99 -6.56
C LEU A 251 10.73 11.13 -6.09
N ALA A 252 11.96 10.85 -5.66
CA ALA A 252 12.91 11.89 -5.27
C ALA A 252 13.18 12.85 -6.44
N ASN A 253 13.44 12.31 -7.64
CA ASN A 253 13.62 13.10 -8.85
C ASN A 253 12.36 13.89 -9.23
N TYR A 254 11.18 13.24 -9.24
CA TYR A 254 9.92 13.86 -9.63
C TYR A 254 9.49 15.00 -8.69
N LEU A 255 9.72 14.85 -7.38
CA LEU A 255 9.39 15.86 -6.37
C LEU A 255 10.48 16.94 -6.24
N GLY A 256 11.67 16.70 -6.80
CA GLY A 256 12.82 17.59 -6.72
C GLY A 256 13.48 17.59 -5.33
N PHE A 257 13.60 16.41 -4.72
CA PHE A 257 14.22 16.19 -3.40
C PHE A 257 15.50 15.36 -3.52
N TYR A 258 16.38 15.47 -2.51
CA TYR A 258 17.59 14.65 -2.45
C TYR A 258 17.23 13.20 -2.13
N LEU A 259 17.82 12.24 -2.85
CA LEU A 259 17.79 10.84 -2.46
C LEU A 259 19.02 10.55 -1.58
N VAL A 260 18.81 10.02 -0.38
CA VAL A 260 19.89 9.79 0.60
C VAL A 260 19.78 8.42 1.24
N GLN A 261 20.92 7.80 1.53
CA GLN A 261 21.04 6.62 2.39
C GLN A 261 21.47 7.01 3.81
N SER A 262 21.45 6.06 4.74
CA SER A 262 21.96 6.25 6.10
C SER A 262 23.39 6.80 6.13
N ASP A 263 24.25 6.28 5.25
CA ASP A 263 25.65 6.67 5.12
C ASP A 263 25.86 8.10 4.57
N ASP A 264 24.83 8.73 4.00
CA ASP A 264 24.87 10.14 3.59
C ASP A 264 24.49 11.09 4.72
N LEU A 265 23.94 10.55 5.82
CA LEU A 265 23.39 11.32 6.92
C LEU A 265 24.24 11.17 8.20
N VAL A 266 24.15 12.18 9.07
CA VAL A 266 24.76 12.15 10.41
C VAL A 266 23.99 13.06 11.35
N VAL A 267 23.75 12.58 12.58
CA VAL A 267 23.22 13.40 13.66
C VAL A 267 24.36 14.13 14.35
N ARG A 268 24.26 15.45 14.47
CA ARG A 268 25.27 16.28 15.16
C ARG A 268 24.61 17.49 15.79
N ASN A 269 24.94 17.76 17.05
CA ASN A 269 24.43 18.89 17.84
C ASN A 269 22.89 18.97 17.85
N GLY A 270 22.20 17.82 17.93
CA GLY A 270 20.74 17.75 17.97
C GLY A 270 20.02 17.98 16.64
N PHE A 271 20.74 18.01 15.51
CA PHE A 271 20.18 18.16 14.17
C PHE A 271 20.65 17.05 13.24
N LEU A 272 19.85 16.75 12.20
CA LEU A 272 20.21 15.86 11.11
C LEU A 272 20.93 16.63 10.00
N TRP A 273 22.09 16.12 9.58
CA TRP A 273 22.91 16.70 8.53
C TRP A 273 23.14 15.71 7.40
N MET A 274 23.07 16.19 6.16
CA MET A 274 23.51 15.50 4.97
C MET A 274 24.96 15.88 4.65
N LYS A 275 25.78 14.86 4.43
CA LYS A 275 27.18 14.97 4.02
C LYS A 275 27.25 15.37 2.54
N SER A 276 28.06 16.39 2.24
CA SER A 276 28.35 16.82 0.87
C SER A 276 29.83 17.20 0.77
N LEU A 277 30.32 17.40 -0.46
CA LEU A 277 31.71 17.84 -0.69
C LEU A 277 32.00 19.20 -0.04
N ASP A 278 31.03 20.11 -0.05
CA ASP A 278 31.14 21.46 0.53
C ASP A 278 30.83 21.51 2.05
N GLY A 279 30.66 20.34 2.67
CA GLY A 279 30.41 20.21 4.11
C GLY A 279 29.02 19.68 4.47
N LEU A 280 28.59 19.98 5.70
CA LEU A 280 27.34 19.47 6.27
C LEU A 280 26.18 20.40 5.97
N ASN A 281 25.11 19.84 5.43
CA ASN A 281 23.88 20.55 5.12
C ASN A 281 22.73 20.06 5.99
N ARG A 282 22.09 20.96 6.74
CA ARG A 282 20.96 20.59 7.60
C ARG A 282 19.79 20.06 6.76
N VAL A 283 19.19 18.97 7.22
CA VAL A 283 17.94 18.38 6.69
C VAL A 283 16.81 18.72 7.66
N ASP A 284 15.70 19.20 7.14
CA ASP A 284 14.56 19.67 7.93
C ASP A 284 13.37 18.71 7.86
N VAL A 285 13.17 18.07 6.69
CA VAL A 285 12.14 17.06 6.48
C VAL A 285 12.74 15.82 5.81
N LEU A 286 12.39 14.65 6.33
CA LEU A 286 12.76 13.36 5.78
C LEU A 286 11.52 12.60 5.33
N LEU A 287 11.31 12.44 4.03
CA LEU A 287 10.35 11.48 3.49
C LEU A 287 10.99 10.08 3.59
N ARG A 288 10.58 9.27 4.57
CA ARG A 288 11.21 7.97 4.80
C ARG A 288 10.64 6.90 3.87
N ARG A 289 11.54 6.05 3.35
CA ARG A 289 11.24 4.80 2.66
C ARG A 289 11.81 3.57 3.40
N VAL A 290 12.06 3.75 4.68
CA VAL A 290 12.60 2.75 5.61
C VAL A 290 11.57 2.52 6.71
N ASP A 291 11.31 1.25 7.03
CA ASP A 291 10.38 0.85 8.09
C ASP A 291 10.84 1.34 9.47
N ASP A 292 9.87 1.57 10.36
CA ASP A 292 10.08 2.26 11.64
C ASP A 292 11.23 1.66 12.45
N TRP A 293 11.16 0.35 12.64
CA TRP A 293 12.10 -0.42 13.47
C TRP A 293 13.56 -0.30 13.00
N PHE A 294 13.79 0.01 11.72
CA PHE A 294 15.14 0.12 11.15
C PHE A 294 15.70 1.54 11.18
N CYS A 295 14.91 2.55 11.54
CA CYS A 295 15.27 3.95 11.34
C CYS A 295 16.32 4.50 12.33
N ASP A 296 16.48 3.89 13.51
CA ASP A 296 17.49 4.30 14.50
C ASP A 296 18.11 3.10 15.21
N PRO A 297 19.42 2.82 15.00
CA PRO A 297 20.09 1.72 15.69
C PRO A 297 20.37 1.96 17.17
N VAL A 298 20.27 3.19 17.67
CA VAL A 298 20.53 3.48 19.09
C VAL A 298 19.31 3.17 19.96
N GLU A 299 18.12 3.56 19.51
CA GLU A 299 16.89 3.43 20.31
C GLU A 299 15.96 2.31 19.87
N LEU A 300 16.05 1.83 18.62
CA LEU A 300 15.12 0.84 18.05
C LEU A 300 15.81 -0.50 17.81
N ARG A 301 16.59 -0.61 16.72
CA ARG A 301 17.19 -1.88 16.29
C ARG A 301 18.71 -1.77 16.13
N SER A 302 19.45 -2.27 17.11
CA SER A 302 20.91 -2.13 17.19
C SER A 302 21.72 -2.70 16.03
N ASP A 303 21.22 -3.72 15.32
CA ASP A 303 21.85 -4.31 14.14
C ASP A 303 21.41 -3.64 12.82
N SER A 304 20.56 -2.60 12.87
CA SER A 304 20.14 -1.88 11.67
C SER A 304 21.28 -1.08 11.05
N ARG A 305 21.40 -1.19 9.72
CA ARG A 305 22.29 -0.35 8.89
C ARG A 305 21.54 0.60 7.97
N LEU A 306 20.19 0.58 8.02
CA LEU A 306 19.33 1.36 7.13
C LEU A 306 18.95 2.73 7.72
N GLY A 307 19.04 2.84 9.04
CA GLY A 307 18.72 4.04 9.80
C GLY A 307 19.92 4.92 10.11
N VAL A 308 19.67 6.03 10.80
CA VAL A 308 20.71 6.97 11.24
C VAL A 308 20.77 6.93 12.76
N ALA A 309 21.96 6.75 13.32
CA ALA A 309 22.14 6.72 14.77
C ALA A 309 21.70 8.06 15.41
N GLY A 310 20.78 7.98 16.38
CA GLY A 310 20.22 9.15 17.08
C GLY A 310 19.15 9.90 16.31
N LEU A 311 18.61 9.33 15.22
CA LEU A 311 17.53 9.95 14.45
C LEU A 311 16.29 10.21 15.31
N LEU A 312 15.91 9.25 16.15
CA LEU A 312 14.69 9.33 16.95
C LEU A 312 14.77 10.46 18.00
N ASP A 313 15.93 10.66 18.60
CA ASP A 313 16.19 11.77 19.53
C ASP A 313 16.01 13.15 18.87
N VAL A 314 16.51 13.30 17.63
CA VAL A 314 16.33 14.54 16.85
C VAL A 314 14.85 14.79 16.52
N VAL A 315 14.10 13.74 16.16
CA VAL A 315 12.66 13.82 15.89
C VAL A 315 11.89 14.20 17.14
N ARG A 316 12.16 13.53 18.28
CA ARG A 316 11.52 13.83 19.57
C ARG A 316 11.82 15.24 20.06
N SER A 317 13.01 15.75 19.78
CA SER A 317 13.42 17.12 20.10
C SER A 317 12.76 18.17 19.19
N GLY A 318 11.99 17.76 18.17
CA GLY A 318 11.32 18.67 17.23
C GLY A 318 12.27 19.32 16.21
N ASN A 319 13.49 18.80 16.06
CA ASN A 319 14.52 19.39 15.21
C ASN A 319 14.52 18.82 13.77
N LEU A 320 13.77 17.75 13.54
CA LEU A 320 13.55 17.09 12.25
C LEU A 320 12.11 16.60 12.15
N VAL A 321 11.46 16.81 11.01
CA VAL A 321 10.18 16.16 10.69
C VAL A 321 10.43 14.92 9.84
N VAL A 322 9.84 13.79 10.20
CA VAL A 322 9.89 12.55 9.39
C VAL A 322 8.47 12.25 8.89
N ALA A 323 8.31 12.10 7.58
CA ALA A 323 7.05 11.79 6.93
C ALA A 323 7.11 10.39 6.30
N ASN A 324 6.23 9.45 6.67
CA ASN A 324 5.35 9.46 7.84
C ASN A 324 6.14 9.38 9.15
N PRO A 325 5.57 9.82 10.29
CA PRO A 325 6.28 9.85 11.57
C PRO A 325 6.69 8.44 12.00
N LEU A 326 7.77 8.37 12.78
CA LEU A 326 8.21 7.11 13.38
C LEU A 326 7.13 6.59 14.33
N GLY A 327 6.80 5.31 14.21
CA GLY A 327 5.74 4.65 14.97
C GLY A 327 4.40 4.57 14.22
N SER A 328 4.24 5.25 13.08
CA SER A 328 3.01 5.16 12.27
C SER A 328 2.68 3.74 11.82
N GLY A 329 3.64 2.82 11.83
CA GLY A 329 3.44 1.41 11.51
C GLY A 329 2.60 0.63 12.49
N VAL A 330 2.34 1.15 13.70
CA VAL A 330 1.37 0.53 14.62
C VAL A 330 -0.04 0.46 14.02
N LEU A 331 -0.38 1.39 13.12
CA LEU A 331 -1.68 1.43 12.45
C LEU A 331 -1.85 0.30 11.41
N GLU A 332 -0.76 -0.32 10.96
CA GLU A 332 -0.81 -1.50 10.07
C GLU A 332 -1.14 -2.79 10.83
N ASN A 333 -1.33 -2.72 12.16
CA ASN A 333 -1.71 -3.87 12.98
C ASN A 333 -3.09 -4.39 12.57
N PRO A 334 -3.20 -5.60 11.99
CA PRO A 334 -4.47 -6.12 11.51
C PRO A 334 -5.47 -6.40 12.63
N VAL A 335 -5.04 -6.47 13.90
CA VAL A 335 -5.95 -6.54 15.05
C VAL A 335 -6.86 -5.32 15.11
N LEU A 336 -6.38 -4.14 14.68
CA LEU A 336 -7.17 -2.91 14.69
C LEU A 336 -8.41 -3.03 13.79
N MET A 337 -8.36 -3.82 12.71
CA MET A 337 -9.50 -3.99 11.78
C MET A 337 -10.76 -4.50 12.47
N LYS A 338 -10.60 -5.43 13.43
CA LYS A 338 -11.71 -5.93 14.25
C LYS A 338 -12.41 -4.80 15.02
N TYR A 339 -11.66 -3.82 15.50
CA TYR A 339 -12.16 -2.73 16.34
C TYR A 339 -12.48 -1.45 15.55
N LEU A 340 -12.13 -1.36 14.27
CA LEU A 340 -12.34 -0.16 13.45
C LEU A 340 -13.78 0.38 13.50
N PRO A 341 -14.85 -0.43 13.46
CA PRO A 341 -16.21 0.10 13.61
C PRO A 341 -16.44 0.84 14.93
N ALA A 342 -15.91 0.30 16.04
CA ALA A 342 -16.03 0.93 17.36
C ALA A 342 -15.10 2.15 17.50
N ILE A 343 -13.88 2.08 16.98
CA ILE A 343 -12.92 3.19 16.92
C ILE A 343 -13.51 4.36 16.12
N SER A 344 -14.13 4.08 14.97
CA SER A 344 -14.77 5.07 14.11
C SER A 344 -15.94 5.77 14.81
N LYS A 345 -16.80 5.01 15.51
CA LYS A 345 -17.85 5.61 16.35
C LYS A 345 -17.29 6.49 17.47
N ALA A 346 -16.21 6.06 18.12
CA ALA A 346 -15.62 6.80 19.22
C ALA A 346 -14.92 8.10 18.78
N LEU A 347 -14.27 8.12 17.61
CA LEU A 347 -13.50 9.26 17.11
C LEU A 347 -14.27 10.16 16.13
N LEU A 348 -15.12 9.59 15.29
CA LEU A 348 -15.87 10.30 14.23
C LEU A 348 -17.38 10.35 14.48
N GLY A 349 -17.90 9.62 15.49
CA GLY A 349 -19.33 9.57 15.81
C GLY A 349 -20.19 8.70 14.88
N ARG A 350 -19.58 8.00 13.93
CA ARG A 350 -20.26 7.16 12.92
C ARG A 350 -19.38 6.01 12.45
N GLU A 351 -19.93 5.08 11.70
CA GLU A 351 -19.15 4.02 11.04
C GLU A 351 -18.49 4.53 9.75
N LEU A 352 -17.42 3.85 9.32
CA LEU A 352 -16.74 4.16 8.08
C LEU A 352 -17.59 3.85 6.85
N ARG A 353 -17.53 4.71 5.85
CA ARG A 353 -18.15 4.49 4.52
C ARG A 353 -17.54 3.30 3.79
N LEU A 354 -16.22 3.12 3.92
CA LEU A 354 -15.51 1.97 3.36
C LEU A 354 -15.32 0.92 4.45
N PRO A 355 -16.09 -0.19 4.41
CA PRO A 355 -15.95 -1.26 5.37
C PRO A 355 -14.59 -1.96 5.21
N SER A 356 -14.07 -2.49 6.31
CA SER A 356 -12.93 -3.39 6.30
C SER A 356 -13.37 -4.84 6.26
N VAL A 357 -12.51 -5.71 5.73
CA VAL A 357 -12.70 -7.14 5.81
C VAL A 357 -12.93 -7.59 7.26
N GLU A 358 -13.91 -8.48 7.44
CA GLU A 358 -14.18 -9.08 8.74
C GLU A 358 -12.92 -9.77 9.27
N THR A 359 -12.57 -9.48 10.52
CA THR A 359 -11.32 -9.92 11.11
C THR A 359 -11.57 -10.46 12.51
N TRP A 360 -11.16 -11.71 12.74
CA TRP A 360 -11.12 -12.34 14.05
C TRP A 360 -9.71 -12.29 14.61
N TRP A 361 -9.57 -11.97 15.89
CA TRP A 361 -8.28 -11.97 16.58
C TRP A 361 -8.22 -13.11 17.60
N CYS A 362 -7.29 -14.05 17.39
CA CYS A 362 -7.14 -15.22 18.24
C CYS A 362 -6.72 -14.89 19.69
N GLY A 363 -6.32 -13.64 19.98
CA GLY A 363 -6.15 -13.16 21.35
C GLY A 363 -7.45 -13.18 22.17
N GLU A 364 -8.61 -13.05 21.53
CA GLU A 364 -9.91 -13.24 22.18
C GLU A 364 -10.35 -14.71 22.13
N ARG A 365 -10.86 -15.22 23.25
CA ARG A 365 -11.26 -16.63 23.37
C ARG A 365 -12.32 -17.05 22.34
N LYS A 366 -13.36 -16.23 22.16
CA LYS A 366 -14.48 -16.53 21.24
C LYS A 366 -14.01 -16.58 19.78
N ASP A 367 -13.21 -15.60 19.38
CA ASP A 367 -12.62 -15.53 18.05
C ASP A 367 -11.70 -16.72 17.80
N ARG A 368 -10.84 -17.06 18.76
CA ARG A 368 -9.96 -18.24 18.65
C ARG A 368 -10.75 -19.53 18.46
N GLU A 369 -11.80 -19.74 19.24
CA GLU A 369 -12.68 -20.91 19.11
C GLU A 369 -13.31 -20.98 17.71
N TYR A 370 -13.78 -19.85 17.19
CA TYR A 370 -14.32 -19.76 15.83
C TYR A 370 -13.25 -20.09 14.77
N VAL A 371 -12.07 -19.48 14.87
CA VAL A 371 -10.97 -19.67 13.92
C VAL A 371 -10.48 -21.12 13.88
N LEU A 372 -10.28 -21.74 15.04
CA LEU A 372 -9.82 -23.14 15.11
C LEU A 372 -10.87 -24.11 14.56
N THR A 373 -12.15 -23.76 14.63
CA THR A 373 -13.26 -24.58 14.10
C THR A 373 -13.41 -24.43 12.58
N HIS A 374 -13.15 -23.24 12.03
CA HIS A 374 -13.37 -22.91 10.62
C HIS A 374 -12.08 -22.70 9.82
N LEU A 375 -10.96 -23.23 10.31
CA LEU A 375 -9.62 -22.94 9.79
C LEU A 375 -9.51 -23.14 8.27
N GLU A 376 -10.17 -24.18 7.73
CA GLU A 376 -10.20 -24.54 6.30
C GLU A 376 -10.88 -23.50 5.40
N GLN A 377 -11.64 -22.56 5.96
CA GLN A 377 -12.38 -21.53 5.20
C GLN A 377 -11.76 -20.14 5.33
N LEU A 378 -10.68 -20.02 6.10
CA LEU A 378 -10.11 -18.75 6.52
C LEU A 378 -8.68 -18.57 5.99
N VAL A 379 -8.27 -17.32 5.90
CA VAL A 379 -6.88 -16.93 5.72
C VAL A 379 -6.34 -16.44 7.06
N VAL A 380 -5.39 -17.18 7.62
CA VAL A 380 -4.71 -16.81 8.87
C VAL A 380 -3.49 -15.97 8.56
N LYS A 381 -3.33 -14.86 9.27
CA LYS A 381 -2.21 -13.93 9.12
C LYS A 381 -1.54 -13.68 10.47
N PRO A 382 -0.21 -13.51 10.52
CA PRO A 382 0.45 -13.00 11.72
C PRO A 382 0.03 -11.55 11.97
N THR A 383 -0.02 -11.13 13.24
CA THR A 383 -0.32 -9.73 13.61
C THR A 383 0.83 -8.79 13.24
N PHE A 384 2.07 -9.29 13.27
CA PHE A 384 3.25 -8.53 12.91
C PHE A 384 4.08 -9.30 11.88
N ARG A 385 4.50 -8.62 10.82
CA ARG A 385 5.29 -9.26 9.75
C ARG A 385 6.70 -9.55 10.24
N MET A 386 7.09 -10.81 10.18
CA MET A 386 8.44 -11.26 10.42
C MET A 386 8.94 -12.08 9.25
N THR A 387 10.26 -12.06 9.04
CA THR A 387 10.92 -12.93 8.08
C THR A 387 10.50 -14.39 8.33
N GLY A 388 10.02 -15.07 7.29
CA GLY A 388 9.58 -16.47 7.36
C GLY A 388 8.15 -16.69 7.87
N GLN A 389 7.43 -15.63 8.29
CA GLN A 389 6.01 -15.73 8.63
C GLN A 389 5.14 -15.20 7.50
N PHE A 390 4.27 -16.05 6.98
CA PHE A 390 3.40 -15.74 5.85
C PHE A 390 1.94 -15.98 6.20
N ALA A 391 1.06 -15.33 5.45
CA ALA A 391 -0.36 -15.66 5.49
C ALA A 391 -0.55 -17.10 4.99
N VAL A 392 -1.40 -17.87 5.68
CA VAL A 392 -1.74 -19.24 5.31
C VAL A 392 -3.22 -19.28 4.96
N SER A 393 -3.54 -19.67 3.72
CA SER A 393 -4.92 -19.96 3.31
C SER A 393 -5.26 -21.37 3.74
N GLY A 394 -6.21 -21.52 4.66
CA GLY A 394 -6.67 -22.83 5.09
C GLY A 394 -7.34 -23.61 3.97
N ALA A 395 -7.98 -22.93 3.02
CA ALA A 395 -8.66 -23.55 1.88
C ALA A 395 -7.71 -24.25 0.89
N HIS A 396 -6.42 -23.91 0.91
CA HIS A 396 -5.40 -24.48 0.03
C HIS A 396 -4.38 -25.32 0.80
N ALA A 397 -4.51 -25.43 2.12
CA ALA A 397 -3.58 -26.17 2.96
C ALA A 397 -3.99 -27.65 3.05
N THR A 398 -2.99 -28.54 3.05
CA THR A 398 -3.21 -29.96 3.34
C THR A 398 -3.37 -30.18 4.85
N LYS A 399 -3.82 -31.38 5.26
CA LYS A 399 -4.12 -31.71 6.66
C LYS A 399 -2.95 -31.48 7.63
N GLU A 400 -1.73 -31.79 7.21
CA GLU A 400 -0.51 -31.63 8.03
C GLU A 400 -0.19 -30.15 8.31
N PRO A 401 -0.02 -29.26 7.30
CA PRO A 401 0.12 -27.82 7.51
C PRO A 401 -1.00 -27.17 8.32
N LEU A 402 -2.24 -27.66 8.21
CA LEU A 402 -3.35 -27.18 9.02
C LEU A 402 -3.19 -27.54 10.50
N ALA A 403 -2.74 -28.76 10.81
CA ALA A 403 -2.45 -29.19 12.17
C ALA A 403 -1.29 -28.38 12.79
N GLU A 404 -0.25 -28.10 12.01
CA GLU A 404 0.86 -27.23 12.44
C GLU A 404 0.42 -25.79 12.68
N LEU A 405 -0.41 -25.25 11.78
CA LEU A 405 -0.99 -23.91 11.95
C LEU A 405 -1.85 -23.85 13.22
N LYS A 406 -2.68 -24.86 13.46
CA LYS A 406 -3.50 -24.98 14.66
C LYS A 406 -2.63 -24.96 15.92
N ALA A 407 -1.59 -25.80 15.98
CA ALA A 407 -0.69 -25.87 17.13
C ALA A 407 0.03 -24.53 17.38
N ARG A 408 0.43 -23.81 16.33
CA ARG A 408 1.03 -22.46 16.46
C ARG A 408 0.05 -21.44 17.01
N ILE A 409 -1.20 -21.44 16.55
CA ILE A 409 -2.25 -20.54 17.06
C ILE A 409 -2.55 -20.84 18.53
N GLU A 410 -2.60 -22.11 18.92
CA GLU A 410 -2.82 -22.50 20.32
C GLU A 410 -1.66 -22.10 21.24
N ALA A 411 -0.42 -22.15 20.74
CA ALA A 411 0.77 -21.75 21.48
C ALA A 411 0.88 -20.22 21.68
N GLU A 412 0.64 -19.43 20.63
CA GLU A 412 0.77 -17.97 20.67
C GLU A 412 -0.45 -17.25 20.07
N PRO A 413 -1.64 -17.37 20.69
CA PRO A 413 -2.90 -16.93 20.08
C PRO A 413 -2.95 -15.44 19.76
N MET A 414 -2.31 -14.60 20.57
CA MET A 414 -2.28 -13.14 20.34
C MET A 414 -1.53 -12.74 19.07
N GLN A 415 -0.70 -13.62 18.50
CA GLN A 415 0.10 -13.35 17.30
C GLN A 415 -0.65 -13.61 15.99
N TYR A 416 -1.91 -14.06 16.05
CA TYR A 416 -2.66 -14.45 14.86
C TYR A 416 -4.03 -13.78 14.75
N ILE A 417 -4.37 -13.39 13.53
CA ILE A 417 -5.73 -13.02 13.12
C ILE A 417 -6.18 -13.93 11.99
N ALA A 418 -7.48 -14.02 11.77
CA ALA A 418 -8.07 -14.69 10.62
C ALA A 418 -9.04 -13.77 9.91
N GLN A 419 -9.14 -13.95 8.59
CA GLN A 419 -10.06 -13.23 7.71
C GLN A 419 -10.72 -14.23 6.77
N PRO A 420 -11.94 -13.97 6.27
CA PRO A 420 -12.57 -14.84 5.29
C PRO A 420 -11.72 -14.91 4.01
N LEU A 421 -11.76 -16.06 3.34
CA LEU A 421 -11.27 -16.14 1.96
C LEU A 421 -12.23 -15.36 1.06
N LEU A 422 -11.78 -14.23 0.52
CA LEU A 422 -12.61 -13.37 -0.31
C LEU A 422 -12.44 -13.72 -1.79
N PRO A 423 -13.53 -13.94 -2.54
CA PRO A 423 -13.44 -13.98 -4.00
C PRO A 423 -13.02 -12.59 -4.49
N SER A 424 -12.00 -12.54 -5.34
CA SER A 424 -11.58 -11.30 -6.00
C SER A 424 -12.29 -11.18 -7.33
N ARG A 425 -12.75 -9.97 -7.66
CA ARG A 425 -13.26 -9.68 -9.00
C ARG A 425 -12.15 -9.78 -10.05
N TYR A 426 -12.55 -10.18 -11.25
CA TYR A 426 -11.65 -10.41 -12.35
C TYR A 426 -11.54 -9.19 -13.26
N LEU A 427 -10.30 -8.87 -13.65
CA LEU A 427 -10.00 -7.90 -14.69
C LEU A 427 -9.49 -8.60 -15.95
N PRO A 428 -9.77 -8.06 -17.15
CA PRO A 428 -9.13 -8.50 -18.38
C PRO A 428 -7.64 -8.18 -18.31
N THR A 429 -6.82 -9.22 -18.42
CA THR A 429 -5.34 -9.15 -18.45
C THR A 429 -4.88 -9.68 -19.78
N LEU A 430 -3.99 -8.97 -20.46
CA LEU A 430 -3.43 -9.40 -21.73
C LEU A 430 -2.35 -10.46 -21.50
N LYS A 431 -2.64 -11.70 -21.91
CA LYS A 431 -1.69 -12.81 -21.87
C LYS A 431 -1.72 -13.59 -23.17
N ASP A 432 -0.54 -13.82 -23.76
CA ASP A 432 -0.39 -14.59 -25.00
C ASP A 432 -1.32 -14.08 -26.12
N GLN A 433 -1.42 -12.75 -26.28
CA GLN A 433 -2.31 -12.04 -27.21
C GLN A 433 -3.81 -12.30 -27.01
N SER A 434 -4.21 -12.77 -25.84
CA SER A 434 -5.59 -13.01 -25.43
C SER A 434 -5.96 -12.28 -24.15
N LEU A 435 -7.22 -11.85 -24.02
CA LEU A 435 -7.72 -11.27 -22.77
C LEU A 435 -8.19 -12.39 -21.83
N GLN A 436 -7.53 -12.54 -20.68
CA GLN A 436 -7.86 -13.55 -19.68
C GLN A 436 -8.31 -12.90 -18.36
N PRO A 437 -9.34 -13.43 -17.68
CA PRO A 437 -9.74 -12.92 -16.37
C PRO A 437 -8.66 -13.22 -15.32
N ARG A 438 -8.24 -12.20 -14.58
CA ARG A 438 -7.31 -12.34 -13.44
C ARG A 438 -7.82 -11.59 -12.21
N PRO A 439 -7.65 -12.15 -11.00
CA PRO A 439 -8.01 -11.45 -9.78
C PRO A 439 -7.14 -10.21 -9.60
N ALA A 440 -7.71 -9.16 -9.01
CA ALA A 440 -7.02 -7.89 -8.81
C ALA A 440 -7.26 -7.30 -7.41
N ILE A 441 -6.29 -6.50 -6.98
CA ILE A 441 -6.36 -5.66 -5.78
C ILE A 441 -6.09 -4.23 -6.23
N LEU A 442 -6.92 -3.30 -5.80
CA LEU A 442 -6.72 -1.88 -6.02
C LEU A 442 -6.01 -1.29 -4.81
N ARG A 443 -4.80 -0.77 -5.00
CA ARG A 443 -4.15 0.08 -4.01
C ARG A 443 -4.37 1.55 -4.37
N SER A 444 -4.97 2.30 -3.46
CA SER A 444 -5.09 3.75 -3.54
C SER A 444 -4.16 4.44 -2.54
N TYR A 445 -3.93 5.73 -2.74
CA TYR A 445 -3.11 6.55 -1.85
C TYR A 445 -3.88 7.83 -1.51
N ALA A 446 -3.98 8.13 -0.21
CA ALA A 446 -4.40 9.41 0.31
C ALA A 446 -3.17 10.16 0.84
N ILE A 447 -3.19 11.49 0.67
CA ILE A 447 -2.17 12.37 1.23
C ILE A 447 -2.82 13.47 2.05
N ALA A 448 -2.16 13.88 3.13
CA ALA A 448 -2.61 15.02 3.90
C ALA A 448 -2.47 16.31 3.07
N GLY A 449 -3.56 17.05 2.96
CA GLY A 449 -3.58 18.35 2.28
C GLY A 449 -2.88 19.47 3.06
N THR A 450 -2.66 20.60 2.39
CA THR A 450 -2.24 21.86 3.01
C THR A 450 -3.40 22.68 3.57
N GLY A 451 -4.65 22.29 3.27
CA GLY A 451 -5.87 22.86 3.83
C GLY A 451 -6.34 22.12 5.09
N SER A 452 -7.12 22.84 5.90
CA SER A 452 -7.81 22.35 7.12
C SER A 452 -8.69 21.14 6.83
#